data_AF-A0A7J7Z933-F1
#
_entry.id   AF-A0A7J7Z933-F1
#
_cell.length_a   1.000
_cell.length_b   1.000
_cell.length_c   1.000
_cell.angle_alpha   90.00
_cell.angle_beta   90.00
_cell.angle_gamma   90.00
#
_symmetry.space_group_name_H-M   'P 1'
#
loop_
_entity.id
_entity.type
_entity.pdbx_description
1 polymer ?
#
loop_
_entity_poly.entity_id
_entity_poly.type
_entity_poly.pdbx_seq_one_letter_code
_entity_poly.pdbx_strand_id
1 'polypeptide(L)'
;MAAAAAGPATAQTFCRSFSDALIDEDPQAALEELTKALEQKPDDAQYYCQRAYCHILLGNYCDAVADAKKSLEFNPNNPTAMLRKGICEYHKKNYAAALETFTEGQKLDSKMISYFLC
;
A
#
# COMPACT_ATOMS: atom_id res chain seq x y z
N MET A 1 20.73 -39.42 0.13
CA MET A 1 19.40 -38.79 -0.01
C MET A 1 19.61 -37.29 0.14
N ALA A 2 19.27 -36.55 -0.91
CA ALA A 2 19.76 -35.20 -1.16
C ALA A 2 19.05 -34.16 -0.26
N ALA A 3 19.85 -33.38 0.47
CA ALA A 3 19.46 -32.09 0.99
C ALA A 3 19.35 -31.13 -0.21
N ALA A 4 18.13 -30.75 -0.57
CA ALA A 4 17.90 -29.75 -1.60
C ALA A 4 18.27 -28.37 -1.03
N ALA A 5 19.38 -27.82 -1.54
CA ALA A 5 19.81 -26.47 -1.29
C ALA A 5 18.73 -25.48 -1.79
N ALA A 6 18.15 -24.71 -0.86
CA ALA A 6 17.39 -23.52 -1.17
C ALA A 6 18.37 -22.41 -1.59
N GLY A 7 18.71 -22.39 -2.88
CA GLY A 7 19.43 -21.28 -3.52
C GLY A 7 18.47 -20.13 -3.90
N PRO A 8 19.00 -18.91 -4.10
CA PRO A 8 18.22 -17.68 -4.22
C PRO A 8 17.48 -17.65 -5.56
N ALA A 9 16.16 -17.86 -5.50
CA ALA A 9 15.26 -17.82 -6.66
C ALA A 9 14.39 -16.55 -6.70
N THR A 10 14.79 -15.46 -6.02
CA THR A 10 14.04 -14.19 -5.99
C THR A 10 14.55 -13.22 -7.07
N ALA A 11 14.69 -13.70 -8.30
CA ALA A 11 15.00 -12.86 -9.46
C ALA A 11 13.96 -12.99 -10.58
N GLN A 12 12.89 -13.76 -10.37
CA GLN A 12 11.91 -13.99 -11.42
C GLN A 12 10.56 -14.32 -10.79
N THR A 13 9.73 -13.31 -10.57
CA THR A 13 8.46 -13.19 -11.31
C THR A 13 7.99 -11.76 -11.13
N PHE A 14 7.91 -11.01 -12.23
CA PHE A 14 7.08 -9.82 -12.34
C PHE A 14 5.61 -10.25 -12.17
N CYS A 15 5.26 -10.68 -10.95
CA CYS A 15 3.95 -11.20 -10.63
C CYS A 15 3.06 -9.98 -10.47
N ARG A 16 2.05 -9.90 -11.32
CA ARG A 16 1.06 -8.82 -11.37
C ARG A 16 0.27 -8.62 -10.07
N SER A 17 0.60 -9.29 -8.97
CA SER A 17 0.11 -8.99 -7.63
C SER A 17 1.20 -9.26 -6.60
N PHE A 18 1.82 -8.23 -6.04
CA PHE A 18 2.43 -8.35 -4.72
C PHE A 18 1.29 -8.64 -3.74
N SER A 19 1.27 -9.82 -3.11
CA SER A 19 0.33 -10.07 -2.01
C SER A 19 0.86 -9.42 -0.74
N ASP A 20 -0.02 -8.93 0.14
CA ASP A 20 0.41 -8.36 1.42
C ASP A 20 1.26 -9.36 2.24
N ALA A 21 0.99 -10.67 2.14
CA ALA A 21 1.80 -11.71 2.78
C ALA A 21 3.28 -11.76 2.33
N LEU A 22 3.58 -11.38 1.07
CA LEU A 22 4.97 -11.29 0.60
C LEU A 22 5.66 -10.05 1.18
N ILE A 23 4.89 -8.98 1.36
CA ILE A 23 5.38 -7.74 1.96
C ILE A 23 5.67 -7.94 3.46
N ASP A 24 4.86 -8.76 4.14
CA ASP A 24 5.05 -9.09 5.55
C ASP A 24 6.31 -9.94 5.81
N GLU A 25 6.69 -10.79 4.85
CA GLU A 25 7.88 -11.65 4.95
C GLU A 25 9.19 -10.86 4.80
N ASP A 26 9.28 -10.02 3.77
CA ASP A 26 10.43 -9.14 3.55
C ASP A 26 9.98 -7.78 2.99
N PRO A 27 9.67 -6.80 3.87
CA PRO A 27 9.19 -5.49 3.44
C PRO A 27 10.27 -4.68 2.71
N GLN A 28 11.55 -5.01 2.91
CA GLN A 28 12.67 -4.27 2.32
C GLN A 28 12.91 -4.72 0.88
N ALA A 29 12.93 -6.04 0.63
CA ALA A 29 12.97 -6.58 -0.73
C ALA A 29 11.73 -6.15 -1.54
N ALA A 30 10.53 -6.22 -0.94
CA ALA A 30 9.29 -5.80 -1.60
C ALA A 30 9.31 -4.32 -2.00
N LEU A 31 9.91 -3.44 -1.17
CA LEU A 31 10.05 -2.02 -1.47
C LEU A 31 10.92 -1.78 -2.71
N GLU A 32 12.02 -2.50 -2.85
CA GLU A 32 12.89 -2.40 -4.04
C GLU A 32 12.18 -2.86 -5.31
N GLU A 33 11.46 -3.98 -5.23
CA GLU A 33 10.72 -4.50 -6.39
C GLU A 33 9.56 -3.60 -6.79
N LEU A 34 8.79 -3.07 -5.82
CA LEU A 34 7.73 -2.10 -6.08
C LEU A 34 8.26 -0.79 -6.66
N THR A 35 9.46 -0.37 -6.27
CA THR A 35 10.10 0.81 -6.85
C THR A 35 10.44 0.58 -8.33
N LYS A 36 11.02 -0.59 -8.67
CA LYS A 36 11.25 -0.98 -10.07
C LYS A 36 9.96 -1.14 -10.87
N ALA A 37 8.89 -1.64 -10.24
CA ALA A 37 7.59 -1.76 -10.87
C ALA A 37 7.00 -0.39 -11.21
N LEU A 38 7.15 0.59 -10.31
CA LEU A 38 6.74 1.98 -10.52
C LEU A 38 7.58 2.71 -11.57
N GLU A 39 8.85 2.35 -11.77
CA GLU A 39 9.64 2.87 -12.91
C GLU A 39 9.05 2.45 -14.26
N GLN A 40 8.44 1.27 -14.34
CA GLN A 40 7.79 0.77 -15.55
C GLN A 40 6.34 1.24 -15.69
N LYS A 41 5.63 1.38 -14.57
CA LYS A 41 4.23 1.83 -14.49
C LYS A 41 4.07 2.90 -13.42
N PRO A 42 4.43 4.16 -13.74
CA PRO A 42 4.46 5.24 -12.77
C PRO A 42 3.07 5.72 -12.31
N ASP A 43 2.01 5.21 -12.94
CA ASP A 43 0.60 5.56 -12.74
C ASP A 43 -0.23 4.46 -12.07
N ASP A 44 0.41 3.37 -11.62
CA ASP A 44 -0.29 2.26 -10.99
C ASP A 44 -0.61 2.56 -9.51
N ALA A 45 -1.88 2.89 -9.25
CA ALA A 45 -2.39 3.18 -7.91
C ALA A 45 -2.11 2.04 -6.91
N GLN A 46 -2.14 0.78 -7.36
CA GLN A 46 -1.97 -0.38 -6.49
C GLN A 46 -0.52 -0.51 -6.03
N TYR A 47 0.46 -0.27 -6.92
CA TYR A 47 1.87 -0.30 -6.53
C TYR A 47 2.22 0.79 -5.52
N TYR A 48 1.66 2.00 -5.65
CA TYR A 48 1.80 3.03 -4.61
C TYR A 48 1.17 2.60 -3.28
N CYS A 49 -0.04 1.99 -3.31
CA CYS A 49 -0.68 1.49 -2.10
C CYS A 49 0.17 0.42 -1.40
N GLN A 50 0.76 -0.50 -2.17
CA GLN A 50 1.61 -1.58 -1.66
C GLN A 50 2.93 -1.04 -1.12
N ARG A 51 3.56 -0.09 -1.82
CA ARG A 51 4.82 0.52 -1.37
C ARG A 51 4.62 1.33 -0.09
N ALA A 52 3.47 2.00 0.05
CA ALA A 52 3.08 2.66 1.31
C ALA A 52 3.04 1.67 2.49
N TYR A 53 2.62 0.43 2.26
CA TYR A 53 2.59 -0.58 3.32
C TYR A 53 3.97 -1.11 3.68
N CYS A 54 4.86 -1.32 2.69
CA CYS A 54 6.26 -1.60 2.98
C CYS A 54 6.86 -0.49 3.86
N HIS A 55 6.61 0.78 3.52
CA HIS A 55 7.06 1.90 4.33
C HIS A 55 6.44 1.91 5.74
N ILE A 56 5.17 1.52 5.92
CA ILE A 56 4.54 1.38 7.24
C ILE A 56 5.26 0.33 8.08
N LEU A 57 5.48 -0.87 7.53
CA LEU A 57 6.17 -1.96 8.23
C LEU A 57 7.60 -1.59 8.61
N LEU A 58 8.28 -0.79 7.78
CA LEU A 58 9.62 -0.28 8.03
C LEU A 58 9.65 0.97 8.95
N GLY A 59 8.49 1.50 9.36
CA GLY A 59 8.40 2.71 10.20
C GLY A 59 8.64 4.04 9.45
N ASN A 60 8.71 4.01 8.13
CA ASN A 60 8.92 5.16 7.25
C ASN A 60 7.60 5.89 6.96
N TYR A 61 6.93 6.39 8.00
CA TYR A 61 5.57 6.93 7.90
C TYR A 61 5.45 8.16 6.99
N CYS A 62 6.51 8.95 6.81
CA CYS A 62 6.47 10.11 5.90
C CYS A 62 6.35 9.68 4.43
N ASP A 63 7.15 8.71 4.02
CA ASP A 63 7.13 8.18 2.65
C ASP A 63 5.84 7.39 2.41
N ALA A 64 5.37 6.65 3.42
CA ALA A 64 4.10 5.94 3.36
C ALA A 64 2.91 6.89 3.12
N VAL A 65 2.86 8.07 3.76
CA VAL A 65 1.82 9.08 3.49
C VAL A 65 1.92 9.58 2.05
N ALA A 66 3.13 9.83 1.54
CA ALA A 66 3.32 10.33 0.18
C ALA A 66 2.83 9.31 -0.86
N ASP A 67 3.15 8.03 -0.67
CA ASP A 67 2.69 6.96 -1.54
C ASP A 67 1.19 6.69 -1.42
N ALA A 68 0.64 6.70 -0.21
CA ALA A 68 -0.81 6.55 -0.02
C ALA A 68 -1.58 7.71 -0.68
N LYS A 69 -1.05 8.94 -0.62
CA LYS A 69 -1.63 10.09 -1.34
C LYS A 69 -1.58 9.90 -2.85
N LYS A 70 -0.44 9.50 -3.42
CA LYS A 70 -0.35 9.20 -4.86
C LYS A 70 -1.31 8.09 -5.29
N SER A 71 -1.45 7.03 -4.47
CA SER A 71 -2.42 5.97 -4.74
C SER A 71 -3.86 6.53 -4.82
N LEU A 72 -4.22 7.45 -3.93
CA LEU A 72 -5.52 8.12 -3.92
C LEU A 72 -5.70 9.14 -5.05
N GLU A 73 -4.62 9.74 -5.56
CA GLU A 73 -4.68 10.59 -6.75
C GLU A 73 -5.07 9.79 -7.99
N PHE A 74 -4.54 8.57 -8.15
CA PHE A 74 -4.86 7.68 -9.27
C PHE A 74 -6.16 6.89 -9.05
N ASN A 75 -6.45 6.47 -7.83
CA ASN A 75 -7.69 5.80 -7.45
C ASN A 75 -8.27 6.40 -6.15
N PRO A 76 -9.10 7.44 -6.24
CA PRO A 76 -9.69 8.12 -5.08
C PRO A 76 -10.57 7.24 -4.21
N ASN A 77 -11.11 6.15 -4.77
CA ASN A 77 -12.02 5.23 -4.08
C ASN A 77 -11.32 3.97 -3.58
N ASN A 78 -10.01 4.04 -3.29
CA ASN A 78 -9.28 2.91 -2.73
C ASN A 78 -9.31 2.93 -1.18
N PRO A 79 -10.18 2.13 -0.52
CA PRO A 79 -10.30 2.14 0.93
C PRO A 79 -9.00 1.71 1.63
N THR A 80 -8.23 0.82 1.01
CA THR A 80 -6.95 0.34 1.55
C THR A 80 -5.92 1.46 1.59
N ALA A 81 -5.84 2.29 0.55
CA ALA A 81 -4.95 3.44 0.52
C ALA A 81 -5.35 4.52 1.54
N MET A 82 -6.66 4.76 1.72
CA MET A 82 -7.15 5.67 2.76
C MET A 82 -6.82 5.18 4.17
N LEU A 83 -7.02 3.89 4.43
CA LEU A 83 -6.67 3.26 5.71
C LEU A 83 -5.17 3.41 5.98
N ARG A 84 -4.33 3.08 5.00
CA ARG A 84 -2.86 3.21 5.09
C ARG A 84 -2.44 4.66 5.36
N LYS A 85 -3.04 5.65 4.67
CA LYS A 85 -2.82 7.09 4.95
C LYS A 85 -3.17 7.45 6.40
N GLY A 86 -4.36 7.06 6.87
CA GLY A 86 -4.81 7.37 8.23
C GLY A 86 -3.93 6.74 9.32
N ILE A 87 -3.50 5.49 9.13
CA ILE A 87 -2.53 4.82 10.01
C ILE A 87 -1.23 5.63 10.10
N CYS A 88 -0.68 6.06 8.95
CA CYS A 88 0.55 6.83 8.95
C CYS A 88 0.39 8.20 9.61
N GLU A 89 -0.72 8.90 9.39
CA GLU A 89 -1.00 10.18 10.04
C GLU A 89 -1.15 10.05 11.56
N TYR A 90 -1.74 8.95 12.02
CA TYR A 90 -1.81 8.59 13.43
C TYR A 90 -0.41 8.38 14.04
N HIS A 91 0.45 7.60 13.38
CA HIS A 91 1.83 7.37 13.83
C HIS A 91 2.68 8.65 13.81
N LYS A 92 2.37 9.60 12.92
CA LYS A 92 2.97 10.94 12.90
C LYS A 92 2.43 11.88 13.99
N LYS A 93 1.56 11.41 14.88
CA LYS A 93 0.86 12.20 15.91
C LYS A 93 -0.01 13.33 15.34
N ASN A 94 -0.36 13.24 14.06
CA ASN A 94 -1.26 14.19 13.43
C ASN A 94 -2.71 13.68 13.52
N TYR A 95 -3.22 13.62 14.75
CA TYR A 95 -4.50 12.97 15.07
C TYR A 95 -5.70 13.65 14.38
N ALA A 96 -5.63 14.96 14.16
CA ALA A 96 -6.68 15.69 13.45
C ALA A 96 -6.80 15.23 11.98
N ALA A 97 -5.67 15.13 11.27
CA ALA A 97 -5.64 14.64 9.90
C ALA A 97 -6.05 13.16 9.80
N ALA A 98 -5.61 12.33 10.75
CA ALA A 98 -5.99 10.92 10.81
C ALA A 98 -7.52 10.75 10.97
N LEU A 99 -8.13 11.52 11.87
CA LEU A 99 -9.58 11.50 12.09
C LEU A 99 -10.36 11.94 10.84
N GLU A 100 -9.90 12.99 10.18
CA GLU A 100 -10.49 13.46 8.92
C GLU A 100 -10.41 12.36 7.85
N THR A 101 -9.23 11.78 7.63
CA THR A 101 -9.01 10.69 6.66
C THR A 101 -9.92 9.48 6.93
N PHE A 102 -10.07 9.06 8.19
CA PHE A 102 -10.97 7.95 8.53
C PHE A 102 -12.45 8.30 8.32
N THR A 103 -12.84 9.54 8.62
CA THR A 103 -14.22 10.02 8.42
C THR A 103 -14.55 10.09 6.93
N GLU A 104 -13.62 10.53 6.09
CA GLU A 104 -13.77 10.51 4.63
C GLU A 104 -13.93 9.08 4.10
N GLY A 105 -13.13 8.13 4.61
CA GLY A 105 -13.24 6.72 4.23
C GLY A 105 -14.61 6.14 4.56
N GLN A 106 -15.17 6.45 5.73
CA GLN A 106 -16.53 6.04 6.11
C GLN A 106 -17.61 6.66 5.21
N LYS A 107 -17.46 7.92 4.81
CA LYS A 107 -18.40 8.58 3.89
C LYS A 107 -18.38 7.93 2.50
N LEU A 108 -17.20 7.54 2.02
CA LEU A 108 -17.06 6.84 0.74
C LEU A 108 -17.73 5.46 0.76
N ASP A 109 -17.54 4.68 1.82
CA ASP A 109 -18.21 3.40 2.03
C ASP A 109 -19.74 3.56 2.07
N SER A 110 -20.22 4.53 2.87
CA SER A 110 -21.65 4.84 2.96
C SER A 110 -22.26 5.32 1.63
N LYS A 111 -21.49 6.09 0.84
CA LYS A 111 -21.91 6.54 -0.49
C LYS A 111 -21.97 5.39 -1.50
N MET A 112 -21.02 4.46 -1.44
CA MET A 112 -21.02 3.24 -2.25
C MET A 112 -22.24 2.36 -1.95
N ILE A 113 -22.60 2.18 -0.67
CA ILE A 113 -23.81 1.45 -0.26
C ILE A 113 -25.08 2.13 -0.80
N SER A 114 -25.17 3.46 -0.72
CA SER A 114 -26.33 4.20 -1.24
C SER A 114 -26.50 4.10 -2.75
N TYR A 115 -25.40 3.94 -3.51
CA TYR A 115 -25.41 3.81 -4.96
C TYR A 115 -25.91 2.44 -5.43
N PHE A 116 -25.74 1.39 -4.62
CA PHE A 116 -26.17 0.02 -4.94
C PHE A 116 -27.61 -0.30 -4.52
N LEU A 117 -28.27 0.59 -3.76
CA LEU A 117 -29.62 0.43 -3.23
C LEU A 117 -30.70 1.21 -4.02
N CYS A 118 -30.36 1.70 -5.22
CA CYS A 118 -31.29 2.35 -6.16
C CYS A 118 -31.32 1.56 -7.47
#